data_AF-A0A917MDM2-F1
#
_entry.id   AF-A0A917MDM2-F1
#
_cell.length_a   1.000
_cell.length_b   1.000
_cell.length_c   1.000
_cell.angle_alpha   90.00
_cell.angle_beta   90.00
_cell.angle_gamma   90.00
#
_symmetry.space_group_name_H-M   'P 1'
#
loop_
_entity.id
_entity.type
_entity.pdbx_description
1 polymer ?
#
loop_
_entity_poly.entity_id
_entity_poly.type
_entity_poly.pdbx_seq_one_letter_code
_entity_poly.pdbx_strand_id
1 'polypeptide(L)'
;MVLFQSAVFAQEKKGFLQNRFDGYSETITKNHTKEKLDELKNTLATTGVQFTYSNLDFNKQHEITHITLLVKNKKSSSTITLDSKEPIPNVSIGEAYGFVSITVDDSKTTQPASTEELLNKNNSRLENPIYILDGKIVSKKAVIALNVNSIQSLEVLQKESARKTYGNKGKNGAIIITTKRN
;
A
#
# COMPACT_ATOMS: atom_id res chain seq x y z
N MET A 1 -13.65 -59.42 -12.69
CA MET A 1 -14.68 -58.45 -13.08
C MET A 1 -15.09 -57.67 -11.83
N VAL A 2 -14.61 -56.42 -11.71
CA VAL A 2 -15.12 -55.25 -10.94
C VAL A 2 -15.24 -55.39 -9.40
N LEU A 3 -15.01 -54.43 -8.48
CA LEU A 3 -15.01 -52.95 -8.48
C LEU A 3 -14.01 -52.40 -7.44
N PHE A 4 -13.30 -51.32 -7.79
CA PHE A 4 -12.71 -50.37 -6.85
C PHE A 4 -13.83 -49.50 -6.24
N GLN A 5 -13.81 -49.29 -4.93
CA GLN A 5 -14.46 -48.12 -4.32
C GLN A 5 -13.52 -47.48 -3.30
N SER A 6 -12.77 -46.50 -3.78
CA SER A 6 -12.02 -45.52 -2.98
C SER A 6 -13.01 -44.53 -2.37
N ALA A 7 -13.48 -44.84 -1.16
CA ALA A 7 -14.31 -43.97 -0.34
C ALA A 7 -13.44 -42.94 0.41
N VAL A 8 -12.80 -42.03 -0.32
CA VAL A 8 -12.10 -40.88 0.29
C VAL A 8 -12.18 -39.71 -0.69
N PHE A 9 -13.29 -38.97 -0.84
CA PHE A 9 -13.27 -37.66 -1.56
C PHE A 9 -14.56 -36.80 -1.42
N ALA A 10 -15.29 -36.86 -0.31
CA ALA A 10 -16.52 -36.05 -0.15
C ALA A 10 -16.53 -35.05 1.02
N GLN A 11 -15.69 -35.22 2.05
CA GLN A 11 -15.83 -34.43 3.27
C GLN A 11 -15.06 -33.09 3.26
N GLU A 12 -13.99 -32.97 2.47
CA GLU A 12 -13.22 -31.72 2.37
C GLU A 12 -13.86 -30.65 1.47
N LYS A 13 -14.96 -30.95 0.76
CA LYS A 13 -15.58 -29.99 -0.16
C LYS A 13 -16.44 -28.92 0.53
N LYS A 14 -16.91 -29.13 1.76
CA LYS A 14 -17.87 -28.20 2.38
C LYS A 14 -17.19 -26.94 2.95
N GLY A 15 -15.99 -27.07 3.51
CA GLY A 15 -15.18 -25.91 3.92
C GLY A 15 -14.66 -25.10 2.73
N PHE A 16 -14.34 -25.79 1.63
CA PHE A 16 -13.80 -25.18 0.40
C PHE A 16 -14.82 -24.34 -0.39
N LEU A 17 -16.13 -24.55 -0.16
CA LEU A 17 -17.20 -23.84 -0.87
C LEU A 17 -17.71 -22.60 -0.13
N GLN A 18 -17.54 -22.50 1.20
CA GLN A 18 -17.99 -21.34 1.96
C GLN A 18 -17.04 -20.13 1.79
N ASN A 19 -15.73 -20.38 1.66
CA ASN A 19 -14.71 -19.33 1.46
C ASN A 19 -14.73 -18.68 0.06
N ARG A 20 -15.62 -19.10 -0.85
CA ARG A 20 -15.65 -18.57 -2.23
C ARG A 20 -16.35 -17.21 -2.33
N PHE A 21 -17.03 -16.74 -1.29
CA PHE A 21 -17.77 -15.47 -1.33
C PHE A 21 -17.02 -14.27 -0.74
N ASP A 22 -16.12 -14.47 0.24
CA ASP A 22 -15.40 -13.35 0.88
C ASP A 22 -14.12 -12.95 0.14
N GLY A 23 -13.73 -13.75 -0.86
CA GLY A 23 -12.47 -13.58 -1.57
C GLY A 23 -11.27 -14.07 -0.77
N TYR A 24 -10.09 -14.04 -1.39
CA TYR A 24 -8.82 -14.39 -0.76
C TYR A 24 -7.73 -13.42 -1.20
N SER A 25 -6.70 -13.27 -0.37
CA SER A 25 -5.53 -12.47 -0.69
C SER A 25 -4.25 -13.11 -0.16
N GLU A 26 -3.18 -13.00 -0.93
CA GLU A 26 -1.83 -13.43 -0.61
C GLU A 26 -0.91 -12.21 -0.62
N THR A 27 0.02 -12.13 0.34
CA THR A 27 0.94 -10.99 0.46
C THR A 27 2.34 -11.37 0.00
N ILE A 28 2.79 -10.73 -1.06
CA ILE A 28 4.17 -10.74 -1.51
C ILE A 28 4.93 -9.64 -0.78
N THR A 29 6.06 -10.00 -0.19
CA THR A 29 6.96 -9.09 0.52
C THR A 29 8.31 -9.07 -0.19
N LYS A 30 9.13 -8.05 0.10
CA LYS A 30 10.50 -7.96 -0.40
C LYS A 30 11.39 -9.19 -0.14
N ASN A 31 11.05 -10.04 0.83
CA ASN A 31 11.84 -11.22 1.21
C ASN A 31 11.38 -12.51 0.51
N HIS A 32 10.44 -12.42 -0.45
CA HIS A 32 10.02 -13.59 -1.22
C HIS A 32 11.15 -14.05 -2.15
N THR A 33 11.47 -15.34 -2.09
CA THR A 33 12.41 -15.95 -3.02
C THR A 33 11.69 -16.36 -4.29
N LYS A 34 12.46 -16.67 -5.33
CA LYS A 34 11.93 -17.16 -6.60
C LYS A 34 11.10 -18.44 -6.40
N GLU A 35 11.57 -19.35 -5.56
CA GLU A 35 10.90 -20.61 -5.24
C GLU A 35 9.53 -20.36 -4.61
N LYS A 36 9.44 -19.43 -3.65
CA LYS A 36 8.16 -19.05 -3.03
C LYS A 36 7.19 -18.40 -4.03
N LEU A 37 7.69 -17.62 -4.98
CA LEU A 37 6.86 -17.04 -6.05
C LEU A 37 6.35 -18.12 -7.01
N ASP A 38 7.16 -19.15 -7.29
CA ASP A 38 6.76 -20.30 -8.11
C ASP A 38 5.74 -21.19 -7.38
N GLU A 39 5.90 -21.40 -6.07
CA GLU A 39 4.90 -22.07 -5.22
C GLU A 39 3.58 -21.30 -5.22
N LEU A 40 3.63 -19.98 -5.03
CA LEU A 40 2.46 -19.10 -5.09
C LEU A 40 1.75 -19.19 -6.44
N LYS A 41 2.50 -19.21 -7.55
CA LYS A 41 1.96 -19.42 -8.89
C LYS A 41 1.17 -20.72 -9.01
N ASN A 42 1.72 -21.82 -8.50
CA ASN A 42 1.05 -23.11 -8.54
C ASN A 42 -0.19 -23.14 -7.67
N THR A 43 -0.13 -22.58 -6.46
CA THR A 43 -1.25 -22.47 -5.53
C THR A 43 -2.42 -21.70 -6.12
N LEU A 44 -2.16 -20.51 -6.69
CA LEU A 44 -3.21 -19.70 -7.32
C LEU A 44 -3.79 -20.36 -8.57
N ALA A 45 -2.98 -21.12 -9.33
CA ALA A 45 -3.50 -21.87 -10.46
C ALA A 45 -4.56 -22.91 -10.03
N THR A 46 -4.43 -23.51 -8.84
CA THR A 46 -5.44 -24.45 -8.30
C THR A 46 -6.78 -23.78 -7.98
N THR A 47 -6.79 -22.47 -7.69
CA THR A 47 -8.01 -21.68 -7.45
C THR A 47 -8.63 -21.12 -8.73
N GLY A 48 -7.97 -21.30 -9.88
CA GLY A 48 -8.40 -20.78 -11.18
C GLY A 48 -7.89 -19.38 -11.49
N VAL A 49 -6.92 -18.89 -10.71
CA VAL A 49 -6.25 -17.60 -10.91
C VAL A 49 -4.84 -17.81 -11.44
N GLN A 50 -4.56 -17.26 -12.62
CA GLN A 50 -3.23 -17.28 -13.21
C GLN A 50 -2.38 -16.18 -12.61
N PHE A 51 -1.31 -16.55 -11.93
CA PHE A 51 -0.27 -15.63 -11.45
C PHE A 51 1.00 -15.81 -12.27
N THR A 52 1.57 -14.69 -12.73
CA THR A 52 2.86 -14.66 -13.43
C THR A 52 3.69 -13.50 -12.92
N TYR A 53 5.00 -13.69 -12.83
CA TYR A 53 5.95 -12.63 -12.50
C TYR A 53 7.09 -12.58 -13.54
N SER A 54 7.66 -11.40 -13.75
CA SER A 54 8.80 -11.16 -14.65
C SER A 54 9.66 -10.00 -14.15
N ASN A 55 10.83 -9.77 -14.77
CA ASN A 55 11.77 -8.70 -14.40
C ASN A 55 12.11 -8.70 -12.90
N LEU A 56 12.42 -9.89 -12.37
CA LEU A 56 12.71 -10.09 -10.95
C LEU A 56 14.20 -9.81 -10.68
N ASP A 57 14.47 -8.67 -10.06
CA ASP A 57 15.82 -8.29 -9.61
C ASP A 57 15.88 -8.20 -8.08
N PHE A 58 17.05 -8.54 -7.54
CA PHE A 58 17.34 -8.48 -6.10
C PHE A 58 18.49 -7.53 -5.80
N ASN A 59 18.46 -6.91 -4.62
CA ASN A 59 19.63 -6.21 -4.08
C ASN A 59 20.67 -7.20 -3.49
N LYS A 60 21.78 -6.68 -2.98
CA LYS A 60 22.85 -7.49 -2.36
C LYS A 60 22.39 -8.25 -1.11
N GLN A 61 21.31 -7.81 -0.49
CA GLN A 61 20.69 -8.41 0.69
C GLN A 61 19.62 -9.45 0.33
N HIS A 62 19.47 -9.81 -0.95
CA HIS A 62 18.45 -10.74 -1.48
C HIS A 62 17.01 -10.25 -1.23
N GLU A 63 16.80 -8.94 -1.22
CA GLU A 63 15.47 -8.34 -1.21
C GLU A 63 15.06 -7.95 -2.63
N ILE A 64 13.81 -8.19 -3.00
CA ILE A 64 13.26 -7.84 -4.32
C ILE A 64 13.26 -6.31 -4.47
N THR A 65 13.83 -5.80 -5.55
CA THR A 65 13.85 -4.36 -5.92
C THR A 65 13.09 -4.09 -7.21
N HIS A 66 13.06 -5.06 -8.12
CA HIS A 66 12.31 -4.98 -9.36
C HIS A 66 11.46 -6.24 -9.50
N ILE A 67 10.17 -6.07 -9.80
CA ILE A 67 9.29 -7.17 -10.17
C ILE A 67 8.09 -6.64 -10.95
N THR A 68 7.71 -7.34 -12.00
CA THR A 68 6.40 -7.20 -12.65
C THR A 68 5.53 -8.37 -12.23
N LEU A 69 4.32 -8.08 -11.75
CA LEU A 69 3.34 -9.05 -11.29
C LEU A 69 2.10 -8.95 -12.17
N LEU A 70 1.57 -10.08 -12.62
CA LEU A 70 0.31 -10.16 -13.33
C LEU A 70 -0.55 -11.25 -12.71
N VAL A 71 -1.81 -10.91 -12.43
CA VAL A 71 -2.82 -11.81 -11.90
C VAL A 71 -4.02 -11.76 -12.84
N LYS A 72 -4.51 -12.91 -13.28
CA LYS A 72 -5.59 -13.00 -14.27
C LYS A 72 -6.55 -14.14 -13.95
N ASN A 73 -7.83 -13.91 -14.14
CA ASN A 73 -8.85 -14.95 -14.21
C ASN A 73 -9.70 -14.79 -15.49
N LYS A 74 -10.79 -15.56 -15.62
CA LYS A 74 -11.67 -15.48 -16.79
C LYS A 74 -12.39 -14.14 -16.94
N LYS A 75 -12.55 -13.38 -15.85
CA LYS A 75 -13.35 -12.14 -15.79
C LYS A 75 -12.51 -10.87 -15.79
N SER A 76 -11.26 -10.95 -15.33
CA SER A 76 -10.44 -9.77 -15.01
C SER A 76 -8.95 -10.09 -15.07
N SER A 77 -8.15 -9.04 -15.26
CA SER A 77 -6.69 -9.10 -15.25
C SER A 77 -6.17 -7.85 -14.56
N SER A 78 -5.15 -8.00 -13.74
CA SER A 78 -4.45 -6.92 -13.05
C SER A 78 -2.96 -7.13 -13.22
N THR A 79 -2.22 -6.03 -13.43
CA THR A 79 -0.77 -6.05 -13.62
C THR A 79 -0.17 -4.86 -12.90
N ILE A 80 0.98 -5.06 -12.27
CA ILE A 80 1.80 -3.97 -11.72
C ILE A 80 3.27 -4.22 -12.01
N THR A 81 4.01 -3.15 -12.25
CA THR A 81 5.46 -3.16 -12.29
C THR A 81 5.98 -2.30 -11.15
N LEU A 82 6.79 -2.89 -10.30
CA LEU A 82 7.52 -2.22 -9.24
C LEU A 82 8.98 -2.17 -9.67
N ASP A 83 9.42 -1.00 -10.12
CA ASP A 83 10.79 -0.76 -10.56
C ASP A 83 11.35 0.39 -9.70
N SER A 84 12.05 0.01 -8.64
CA SER A 84 12.64 0.95 -7.67
C SER A 84 14.06 0.54 -7.33
N LYS A 85 14.87 1.52 -6.92
CA LYS A 85 16.20 1.26 -6.32
C LYS A 85 16.08 0.77 -4.86
N GLU A 86 14.91 0.92 -4.26
CA GLU A 86 14.59 0.48 -2.90
C GLU A 86 13.82 -0.85 -2.93
N PRO A 87 13.88 -1.65 -1.85
CA PRO A 87 13.09 -2.88 -1.76
C PRO A 87 11.59 -2.64 -1.96
N ILE A 88 10.91 -3.59 -2.58
CA ILE A 88 9.48 -3.46 -2.86
C ILE A 88 8.65 -3.33 -1.56
N PRO A 89 7.57 -2.52 -1.58
CA PRO A 89 6.54 -2.57 -0.55
C PRO A 89 5.82 -3.92 -0.54
N ASN A 90 5.00 -4.15 0.50
CA ASN A 90 4.14 -5.34 0.52
C ASN A 90 3.08 -5.22 -0.58
N VAL A 91 2.88 -6.29 -1.32
CA VAL A 91 1.90 -6.37 -2.40
C VAL A 91 0.89 -7.45 -2.06
N SER A 92 -0.38 -7.09 -1.96
CA SER A 92 -1.45 -8.05 -1.79
C SER A 92 -2.06 -8.38 -3.15
N ILE A 93 -2.09 -9.66 -3.49
CA ILE A 93 -2.75 -10.18 -4.69
C ILE A 93 -3.90 -11.08 -4.30
N GLY A 94 -5.01 -11.04 -5.01
CA GLY A 94 -6.18 -11.81 -4.59
C GLY A 94 -7.32 -11.78 -5.58
N GLU A 95 -8.39 -12.51 -5.24
CA GLU A 95 -9.67 -12.46 -5.92
C GLU A 95 -10.77 -12.14 -4.91
N ALA A 96 -11.63 -11.18 -5.22
CA ALA A 96 -12.85 -10.89 -4.46
C ALA A 96 -14.02 -10.68 -5.42
N TYR A 97 -15.18 -11.25 -5.11
CA TYR A 97 -16.38 -11.15 -5.95
C TYR A 97 -16.17 -11.58 -7.43
N GLY A 98 -15.19 -12.45 -7.70
CA GLY A 98 -14.85 -12.89 -9.06
C GLY A 98 -13.88 -11.98 -9.81
N PHE A 99 -13.39 -10.90 -9.19
CA PHE A 99 -12.41 -9.98 -9.76
C PHE A 99 -11.06 -10.14 -9.08
N VAL A 100 -10.00 -10.25 -9.88
CA VAL A 100 -8.63 -10.25 -9.37
C VAL A 100 -8.15 -8.82 -9.14
N SER A 101 -7.38 -8.61 -8.09
CA SER A 101 -6.81 -7.32 -7.75
C SER A 101 -5.37 -7.48 -7.28
N ILE A 102 -4.54 -6.49 -7.62
CA ILE A 102 -3.23 -6.27 -7.01
C ILE A 102 -3.31 -4.94 -6.27
N THR A 103 -3.00 -4.94 -4.98
CA THR A 103 -2.95 -3.75 -4.14
C THR A 103 -1.55 -3.62 -3.57
N VAL A 104 -0.95 -2.44 -3.69
CA VAL A 104 0.34 -2.14 -3.07
C VAL A 104 0.07 -1.46 -1.74
N ASP A 105 0.58 -2.05 -0.67
CA ASP A 105 0.67 -1.40 0.61
C ASP A 105 1.94 -0.54 0.64
N ASP A 106 1.85 0.63 -0.01
CA ASP A 106 2.88 1.67 0.03
C ASP A 106 2.82 2.46 1.35
N SER A 107 2.31 1.83 2.42
CA SER A 107 2.64 2.19 3.78
C SER A 107 4.13 1.90 4.00
N LYS A 108 5.00 2.67 3.34
CA LYS A 108 6.27 3.04 3.94
C LYS A 108 5.89 3.69 5.27
N THR A 109 5.84 2.90 6.34
CA THR A 109 6.05 3.40 7.70
C THR A 109 7.54 3.69 7.85
N THR A 110 8.12 4.42 6.91
CA THR A 110 9.25 5.27 7.24
C THR A 110 8.63 6.41 7.99
N GLN A 111 8.88 6.45 9.31
CA GLN A 111 8.81 7.69 10.04
C GLN A 111 9.55 8.71 9.15
N PRO A 112 8.88 9.76 8.67
CA PRO A 112 9.50 10.72 7.77
C PRO A 112 10.80 11.21 8.41
N ALA A 113 11.89 11.14 7.66
CA ALA A 113 13.23 11.43 8.18
C ALA A 113 13.40 12.92 8.50
N SER A 114 12.51 13.77 7.95
CA SER A 114 12.47 15.20 8.20
C SER A 114 11.06 15.78 8.11
N THR A 115 10.88 16.98 8.70
CA THR A 115 9.62 17.72 8.60
C THR A 115 9.35 18.23 7.18
N GLU A 116 10.39 18.34 6.33
CA GLU A 116 10.23 18.60 4.89
C GLU A 116 9.58 17.44 4.16
N GLU A 117 9.97 16.21 4.48
CA GLU A 117 9.40 15.00 3.89
C GLU A 117 7.93 14.84 4.30
N LEU A 118 7.62 15.05 5.59
CA LEU A 118 6.25 15.14 6.09
C LEU A 118 5.42 16.14 5.29
N LEU A 119 6.00 17.31 5.09
CA LEU A 119 5.30 18.41 4.47
C LEU A 119 5.00 18.10 2.99
N ASN A 120 5.99 17.57 2.25
CA ASN A 120 5.82 17.23 0.83
C ASN A 120 4.80 16.11 0.60
N LYS A 121 4.74 15.10 1.47
CA LYS A 121 3.74 14.02 1.40
C LYS A 121 2.31 14.56 1.53
N ASN A 122 2.11 15.59 2.36
CA ASN A 122 0.80 16.18 2.64
C ASN A 122 0.45 17.39 1.75
N ASN A 123 1.41 17.92 0.98
CA ASN A 123 1.26 19.13 0.17
C ASN A 123 0.88 18.94 -1.29
N SER A 124 0.67 17.70 -1.76
CA SER A 124 0.53 17.39 -3.19
C SER A 124 -0.61 18.11 -3.94
N ARG A 125 -1.42 18.93 -3.25
CA ARG A 125 -2.57 19.65 -3.82
C ARG A 125 -2.69 21.15 -3.46
N LEU A 126 -1.78 21.71 -2.65
CA LEU A 126 -1.85 23.12 -2.23
C LEU A 126 -0.65 23.94 -2.72
N GLU A 127 -0.92 25.01 -3.48
CA GLU A 127 0.11 25.95 -3.93
C GLU A 127 0.29 27.07 -2.92
N ASN A 128 1.42 27.09 -2.21
CA ASN A 128 1.78 28.10 -1.20
C ASN A 128 0.75 28.26 -0.05
N PRO A 129 0.47 27.19 0.73
CA PRO A 129 -0.40 27.27 1.90
C PRO A 129 0.26 28.04 3.04
N ILE A 130 -0.57 28.50 4.00
CA ILE A 130 -0.08 29.02 5.28
C ILE A 130 0.22 27.89 6.25
N TYR A 131 1.19 28.10 7.14
CA TYR A 131 1.61 27.13 8.13
C TYR A 131 1.19 27.60 9.51
N ILE A 132 0.54 26.72 10.27
CA ILE A 132 0.09 26.98 11.63
C ILE A 132 0.75 25.95 12.54
N LEU A 133 1.52 26.42 13.52
CA LEU A 133 2.14 25.61 14.55
C LEU A 133 1.50 25.95 15.89
N ASP A 134 0.85 24.97 16.51
CA ASP A 134 0.19 25.12 17.82
C ASP A 134 -0.73 26.36 17.90
N GLY A 135 -1.47 26.61 16.82
CA GLY A 135 -2.40 27.73 16.69
C GLY A 135 -1.77 29.06 16.24
N LYS A 136 -0.45 29.14 16.02
CA LYS A 136 0.24 30.36 15.56
C LYS A 136 0.68 30.23 14.11
N ILE A 137 0.48 31.28 13.31
CA ILE A 137 0.98 31.32 11.94
C ILE A 137 2.50 31.46 11.98
N VAL A 138 3.21 30.55 11.31
CA VAL A 138 4.67 30.49 11.27
C VAL A 138 5.18 30.46 9.83
N SER A 139 6.48 30.68 9.64
CA SER A 139 7.11 30.55 8.33
C SER A 139 7.36 29.07 7.99
N LYS A 140 7.41 28.76 6.69
CA LYS A 140 7.80 27.43 6.20
C LYS A 140 9.14 26.98 6.79
N LYS A 141 10.11 27.90 6.90
CA LYS A 141 11.44 27.61 7.47
C LYS A 141 11.36 27.18 8.94
N ALA A 142 10.47 27.80 9.73
CA ALA A 142 10.29 27.43 11.13
C ALA A 142 9.68 26.03 11.28
N VAL A 143 8.75 25.65 10.39
CA VAL A 143 8.18 24.30 10.34
C VAL A 143 9.23 23.26 9.97
N ILE A 144 10.02 23.52 8.93
CA ILE A 144 11.08 22.64 8.46
C ILE A 144 12.10 22.32 9.55
N ALA A 145 12.42 23.32 10.39
CA ALA A 145 13.37 23.18 11.48
C ALA A 145 12.83 22.36 12.68
N LEU A 146 11.55 21.97 12.69
CA LEU A 146 10.98 21.13 13.74
C LEU A 146 11.50 19.70 13.66
N ASN A 147 11.61 19.07 14.84
CA ASN A 147 11.88 17.64 14.93
C ASN A 147 10.59 16.86 14.64
N VAL A 148 10.67 15.86 13.78
CA VAL A 148 9.52 14.98 13.46
C VAL A 148 8.97 14.27 14.70
N ASN A 149 9.84 13.93 15.66
CA ASN A 149 9.45 13.24 16.89
C ASN A 149 8.62 14.10 17.83
N SER A 150 8.73 15.43 17.73
CA SER A 150 7.94 16.38 18.53
C SER A 150 6.58 16.69 17.91
N ILE A 151 6.31 16.26 16.67
CA ILE A 151 5.01 16.46 16.02
C ILE A 151 4.03 15.40 16.54
N GLN A 152 2.87 15.87 17.00
CA GLN A 152 1.74 15.03 17.39
C GLN A 152 0.86 14.71 16.18
N SER A 153 0.51 15.73 15.39
CA SER A 153 -0.36 15.58 14.22
C SER A 153 -0.12 16.67 13.19
N LEU A 154 -0.43 16.36 11.93
CA LEU A 154 -0.45 17.29 10.82
C LEU A 154 -1.80 17.18 10.12
N GLU A 155 -2.50 18.30 9.99
CA GLU A 155 -3.79 18.41 9.33
C GLU A 155 -3.70 19.39 8.16
N VAL A 156 -4.28 19.02 7.02
CA VAL A 156 -4.31 19.85 5.81
C VAL A 156 -5.72 20.39 5.60
N LEU A 157 -5.88 21.70 5.66
CA LEU A 157 -7.12 22.39 5.35
C LEU A 157 -7.12 22.86 3.89
N GLN A 158 -8.16 22.46 3.16
CA GLN A 158 -8.40 22.94 1.80
C GLN A 158 -8.74 24.44 1.76
N LYS A 159 -8.63 25.06 0.57
CA LYS A 159 -8.77 26.51 0.35
C LYS A 159 -10.01 27.11 0.99
N GLU A 160 -11.17 26.47 0.85
CA GLU A 160 -12.44 26.96 1.42
C GLU A 160 -12.43 26.94 2.96
N SER A 161 -12.03 25.81 3.57
CA SER A 161 -11.96 25.67 5.03
C SER A 161 -10.91 26.59 5.64
N ALA A 162 -9.74 26.70 5.01
CA ALA A 162 -8.68 27.59 5.45
C ALA A 162 -9.07 29.07 5.35
N ARG A 163 -9.77 29.48 4.28
CA ARG A 163 -10.28 30.84 4.12
C ARG A 163 -11.34 31.18 5.18
N LYS A 164 -12.19 30.22 5.55
CA LYS A 164 -13.19 30.41 6.61
C LYS A 164 -12.54 30.69 7.98
N THR A 165 -11.45 30.01 8.29
CA THR A 165 -10.78 30.12 9.60
C THR A 165 -9.74 31.24 9.64
N TYR A 166 -8.97 31.44 8.57
CA TYR A 166 -7.80 32.33 8.54
C TYR A 166 -7.92 33.50 7.55
N GLY A 167 -9.10 33.69 6.94
CA GLY A 167 -9.38 34.79 6.02
C GLY A 167 -8.49 34.79 4.78
N ASN A 168 -8.10 35.99 4.33
CA ASN A 168 -7.26 36.17 3.13
C ASN A 168 -5.91 35.43 3.19
N LYS A 169 -5.38 35.19 4.39
CA LYS A 169 -4.15 34.42 4.58
C LYS A 169 -4.34 32.95 4.20
N GLY A 170 -5.52 32.39 4.42
CA GLY A 170 -5.88 31.00 4.09
C GLY A 170 -6.32 30.77 2.65
N LYS A 171 -6.24 31.76 1.74
CA LYS A 171 -6.74 31.65 0.35
C LYS A 171 -6.14 30.49 -0.45
N ASN A 172 -4.93 30.07 -0.06
CA ASN A 172 -4.17 29.00 -0.70
C ASN A 172 -4.23 27.65 0.06
N GLY A 173 -5.08 27.56 1.09
CA GLY A 173 -5.10 26.44 2.02
C GLY A 173 -4.19 26.66 3.23
N ALA A 174 -4.26 25.75 4.20
CA ALA A 174 -3.52 25.84 5.45
C ALA A 174 -3.05 24.46 5.91
N ILE A 175 -1.90 24.41 6.57
CA ILE A 175 -1.38 23.20 7.20
C ILE A 175 -1.23 23.48 8.68
N ILE A 176 -1.94 22.70 9.48
CA ILE A 176 -1.94 22.80 10.93
C ILE A 176 -1.03 21.69 11.47
N ILE A 177 -0.07 22.09 12.28
CA ILE A 177 0.89 21.21 12.93
C ILE A 177 0.68 21.39 14.43
N THR A 178 0.43 20.28 15.10
CA THR A 178 0.32 20.22 16.55
C THR A 178 1.54 19.49 17.10
N THR A 179 2.20 20.06 18.09
CA THR A 179 3.32 19.41 18.77
C THR A 179 2.86 18.64 20.01
N LYS A 180 3.63 17.64 20.39
CA LYS A 180 3.40 16.89 21.63
C LYS A 180 3.65 17.82 22.81
N ARG A 181 2.71 17.86 23.76
CA ARG A 181 2.95 18.49 25.07
C ARG A 181 3.80 17.53 25.90
N ASN A 182 5.04 17.93 26.17
CA ASN A 182 5.92 17.28 27.15
C ASN A 182 5.83 18.02 28.48
#